data_AF-A0A1E1WYF4-F1
#
_entry.id   AF-A0A1E1WYF4-F1
#
_cell.length_a   1.000
_cell.length_b   1.000
_cell.length_c   1.000
_cell.angle_alpha   90.00
_cell.angle_beta   90.00
_cell.angle_gamma   90.00
#
_symmetry.space_group_name_H-M   'P 1'
#
loop_
_entity.id
_entity.type
_entity.pdbx_description
1 polymer ?
#
loop_
_entity_poly.entity_id
_entity_poly.type
_entity_poly.pdbx_seq_one_letter_code
_entity_poly.pdbx_strand_id
1 'polypeptide(L)'
;MSRGIITVVAPNVGSSYETLVSLSNTFHMPFVSTSFPELASYRPASFGVSLKPNYIPAILDVISHYNWSFIIYLYDSDDGLLKLQQI
;
A
#
# COMPACT_ATOMS: atom_id res chain seq x y z
N MET A 1 -22.24 14.86 -1.12
CA MET A 1 -22.67 13.58 -1.72
C MET A 1 -23.76 13.80 -2.79
N SER A 2 -23.54 14.66 -3.78
CA SER A 2 -24.61 15.14 -4.69
C SER A 2 -24.77 14.35 -6.01
N ARG A 3 -23.96 13.30 -6.25
CA ARG A 3 -23.96 12.54 -7.52
C ARG A 3 -24.21 11.02 -7.40
N GLY A 4 -24.46 10.49 -6.20
CA GLY A 4 -24.75 9.05 -6.02
C GLY A 4 -23.64 8.10 -6.49
N ILE A 5 -22.38 8.42 -6.18
CA ILE A 5 -21.22 7.59 -6.55
C ILE A 5 -21.15 6.37 -5.63
N ILE A 6 -20.97 5.17 -6.21
CA ILE A 6 -20.90 3.90 -5.48
C ILE A 6 -19.48 3.44 -5.15
N THR A 7 -18.47 3.96 -5.85
CA THR A 7 -17.05 3.66 -5.60
C THR A 7 -16.15 4.73 -6.19
N VAL A 8 -14.96 4.92 -5.62
CA VAL A 8 -13.91 5.80 -6.14
C VAL A 8 -12.73 4.99 -6.66
N VAL A 9 -12.19 5.34 -7.82
CA VAL A 9 -10.93 4.75 -8.33
C VAL A 9 -9.82 5.79 -8.13
N ALA A 10 -8.83 5.45 -7.31
CA ALA A 10 -7.75 6.33 -6.90
C ALA A 10 -6.38 5.70 -7.23
N PRO A 11 -5.81 5.97 -8.42
CA PRO A 11 -4.61 5.28 -8.90
C PRO A 11 -3.37 5.54 -8.03
N ASN A 12 -3.21 6.77 -7.55
CA ASN A 12 -2.14 7.19 -6.66
C ASN A 12 -2.73 7.83 -5.42
N VAL A 13 -2.57 7.20 -4.26
CA VAL A 13 -3.05 7.75 -2.99
C VAL A 13 -1.92 8.34 -2.15
N GLY A 14 -0.67 7.91 -2.32
CA GLY A 14 0.56 8.44 -1.68
C GLY A 14 0.34 9.22 -0.38
N SER A 15 0.66 10.51 -0.41
CA SER A 15 0.51 11.44 0.72
C SER A 15 -0.95 11.73 1.14
N SER A 16 -1.92 11.45 0.27
CA SER A 16 -3.36 11.64 0.53
C SER A 16 -4.03 10.39 1.10
N TYR A 17 -3.28 9.29 1.30
CA TYR A 17 -3.81 8.00 1.73
C TYR A 17 -4.59 8.10 3.04
N GLU A 18 -4.02 8.77 4.05
CA GLU A 18 -4.67 8.87 5.35
C GLU A 18 -6.01 9.63 5.28
N THR A 19 -6.06 10.72 4.51
CA THR A 19 -7.27 11.50 4.30
C THR A 19 -8.33 10.67 3.58
N LEU A 20 -7.92 9.97 2.51
CA LEU A 20 -8.85 9.14 1.73
C LEU A 20 -9.41 8.00 2.58
N VAL A 21 -8.55 7.30 3.34
CA VAL A 21 -8.97 6.23 4.25
C VAL A 21 -9.90 6.76 5.35
N SER A 22 -9.59 7.91 5.93
CA SER A 22 -10.42 8.55 6.95
C SER A 22 -11.83 8.84 6.42
N LEU A 23 -11.93 9.44 5.23
CA LEU A 23 -13.20 9.73 4.57
C LEU A 23 -13.94 8.44 4.17
N SER A 24 -13.23 7.50 3.58
CA SER A 24 -13.76 6.21 3.13
C SER A 24 -14.36 5.42 4.30
N ASN A 25 -13.63 5.31 5.42
CA ASN A 25 -14.10 4.64 6.63
C ASN A 25 -15.28 5.38 7.29
N THR A 26 -15.26 6.72 7.31
CA THR A 26 -16.35 7.52 7.90
C THR A 26 -17.65 7.38 7.10
N PHE A 27 -17.57 7.47 5.78
CA PHE A 27 -18.75 7.47 4.91
C PHE A 27 -19.10 6.10 4.35
N HIS A 28 -18.39 5.03 4.75
CA HIS A 28 -18.56 3.68 4.20
C HIS A 28 -18.45 3.68 2.67
N MET A 29 -17.58 4.53 2.13
CA MET A 29 -17.44 4.77 0.70
C MET A 29 -16.29 3.92 0.15
N PRO A 30 -16.56 2.90 -0.69
CA PRO A 30 -15.51 2.04 -1.20
C PRO A 30 -14.57 2.77 -2.15
N PHE A 31 -13.28 2.41 -2.08
CA PHE A 31 -12.33 2.84 -3.10
C PHE A 31 -11.42 1.71 -3.57
N VAL A 32 -11.01 1.81 -4.82
CA VAL A 32 -10.04 0.91 -5.45
C VAL A 32 -8.80 1.70 -5.79
N SER A 33 -7.64 1.19 -5.41
CA SER A 33 -6.35 1.83 -5.69
C SER A 33 -5.34 0.87 -6.30
N THR A 34 -4.54 1.37 -7.24
CA THR A 34 -3.34 0.67 -7.75
C THR A 34 -2.11 0.91 -6.87
N SER A 35 -2.23 1.73 -5.82
CA SER A 35 -1.16 1.99 -4.85
C SER A 35 -1.11 0.88 -3.79
N PHE A 36 0.08 0.65 -3.24
CA PHE A 36 0.26 -0.27 -2.13
C PHE A 36 -0.02 0.46 -0.81
N PRO A 37 -0.89 -0.07 0.05
CA PRO A 37 -1.16 0.59 1.31
C PRO A 37 -0.20 0.01 2.37
N GLU A 38 1.06 0.43 2.35
CA GLU A 38 2.05 0.05 3.38
C GLU A 38 1.61 0.57 4.77
N LEU A 39 0.93 1.72 4.72
CA LEU A 39 0.26 2.38 5.84
C LEU A 39 -0.98 1.63 6.34
N ALA A 40 -1.47 0.59 5.66
CA ALA A 40 -2.61 -0.22 6.14
C ALA A 40 -2.33 -0.88 7.49
N SER A 41 -1.07 -1.11 7.84
CA SER A 41 -0.67 -1.67 9.13
C SER A 41 -1.01 -0.75 10.30
N TYR A 42 -0.97 0.58 10.10
CA TYR A 42 -1.30 1.58 11.13
C TYR A 42 -2.72 2.13 10.99
N ARG A 43 -3.20 2.29 9.76
CA ARG A 43 -4.57 2.73 9.45
C ARG A 43 -5.20 1.81 8.40
N PRO A 44 -5.92 0.77 8.83
CA PRO A 44 -6.55 -0.16 7.91
C PRO A 44 -7.63 0.55 7.08
N ALA A 45 -7.56 0.37 5.76
CA ALA A 45 -8.60 0.81 4.84
C ALA A 45 -9.73 -0.22 4.79
N SER A 46 -10.67 -0.17 5.74
CA SER A 46 -11.78 -1.12 5.85
C SER A 46 -12.67 -1.16 4.61
N PHE A 47 -12.72 -0.06 3.85
CA PHE A 47 -13.46 0.05 2.58
C PHE A 47 -12.53 0.26 1.37
N GLY A 48 -11.23 -0.03 1.53
CA GLY A 48 -10.24 0.09 0.45
C GLY A 48 -9.87 -1.26 -0.14
N VAL A 49 -9.78 -1.32 -1.47
CA VAL A 49 -9.23 -2.46 -2.20
C VAL A 49 -7.95 -2.01 -2.91
N SER A 50 -6.82 -2.62 -2.57
CA SER A 50 -5.59 -2.44 -3.33
C SER A 50 -5.48 -3.50 -4.43
N LEU A 51 -5.18 -3.06 -5.64
CA LEU A 51 -4.89 -3.92 -6.78
C LEU A 51 -3.41 -4.32 -6.84
N LYS A 52 -2.53 -3.70 -6.02
CA LYS A 52 -1.11 -4.02 -6.03
C LYS A 52 -0.85 -5.25 -5.14
N PRO A 53 -0.32 -6.36 -5.69
CA PRO A 53 0.02 -7.51 -4.87
C PRO A 53 1.19 -7.20 -3.93
N ASN A 54 1.26 -7.94 -2.82
CA ASN A 54 2.45 -7.93 -1.96
C ASN A 54 3.60 -8.65 -2.66
N TYR A 55 4.67 -7.93 -2.95
CA TYR A 55 5.84 -8.42 -3.69
C TYR A 55 7.08 -8.62 -2.80
N ILE A 56 7.03 -8.28 -1.51
CA ILE A 56 8.14 -8.48 -0.58
C ILE A 56 8.54 -9.96 -0.46
N PRO A 57 7.60 -10.93 -0.36
CA PRO A 57 7.95 -12.34 -0.36
C PRO A 57 8.74 -12.77 -1.61
N ALA A 58 8.38 -12.23 -2.79
CA ALA A 58 9.09 -12.54 -4.02
C ALA A 58 10.53 -11.99 -4.04
N ILE A 59 10.78 -10.85 -3.37
CA ILE A 59 12.14 -10.33 -3.19
C ILE A 59 12.95 -11.25 -2.28
N LEU A 60 12.37 -11.68 -1.16
CA LEU A 60 13.01 -12.62 -0.24
C LEU A 60 13.35 -13.95 -0.93
N ASP A 61 12.45 -14.47 -1.75
CA ASP A 61 12.67 -15.68 -2.54
C ASP A 61 13.87 -15.52 -3.48
N VAL A 62 14.04 -14.36 -4.11
CA VAL A 62 15.19 -14.07 -4.99
C VAL A 62 16.49 -14.00 -4.20
N ILE A 63 16.51 -13.33 -3.04
CA ILE A 63 17.68 -13.25 -2.16
C ILE A 63 18.12 -14.65 -1.73
N SER A 64 17.15 -15.48 -1.32
CA SER A 64 17.39 -16.87 -0.92
C SER A 64 17.86 -17.73 -2.10
N HIS A 65 17.21 -17.62 -3.26
CA HIS A 65 17.53 -18.40 -4.45
C HIS A 65 18.99 -18.20 -4.90
N TYR A 66 19.48 -16.96 -4.86
CA TYR A 66 20.86 -16.64 -5.25
C TYR A 66 21.87 -16.68 -4.09
N ASN A 67 21.44 -17.03 -2.87
CA ASN A 67 22.28 -17.08 -1.67
C ASN A 67 23.09 -15.78 -1.45
N TRP A 68 22.44 -14.62 -1.56
CA TRP A 68 23.14 -13.35 -1.34
C TRP A 68 23.53 -13.19 0.13
N SER A 69 24.83 -13.28 0.42
CA SER A 69 25.37 -13.12 1.77
C SER A 69 25.34 -11.67 2.27
N PHE A 70 25.36 -10.70 1.34
CA PHE A 70 25.34 -9.27 1.62
C PHE A 70 24.52 -8.56 0.54
N ILE A 71 23.69 -7.61 0.96
CA ILE A 71 22.85 -6.80 0.06
C ILE A 71 23.01 -5.32 0.39
N ILE A 72 22.95 -4.48 -0.65
CA ILE A 72 22.78 -3.04 -0.49
C ILE A 72 21.33 -2.73 -0.82
N TYR A 73 20.56 -2.32 0.18
CA TYR A 73 19.16 -1.97 0.01
C TYR A 73 19.01 -0.46 -0.19
N LEU A 74 18.79 -0.05 -1.44
CA LEU A 74 18.45 1.34 -1.78
C LEU A 74 16.94 1.49 -1.83
N TYR A 75 16.42 2.49 -1.13
CA TYR A 75 14.99 2.70 -1.00
C TYR A 75 14.62 4.18 -1.02
N ASP A 76 13.38 4.46 -1.38
CA ASP A 76 12.79 5.79 -1.36
C ASP A 76 12.10 6.06 -0.01
N SER A 77 12.16 7.30 0.48
CA SER A 77 11.70 7.68 1.81
C SER A 77 10.22 7.44 2.07
N ASP A 78 9.40 7.45 1.01
CA ASP A 78 7.93 7.38 1.12
C ASP A 78 7.44 6.00 1.57
N ASP A 79 8.14 4.93 1.18
CA ASP A 79 7.70 3.54 1.34
C ASP A 79 8.83 2.59 1.84
N GLY A 80 10.09 3.01 1.75
CA GLY A 80 11.20 2.08 1.87
C GLY A 80 11.48 1.55 3.28
N LEU A 81 11.15 2.32 4.32
CA LEU A 81 11.44 1.93 5.69
C LEU A 81 10.58 0.75 6.16
N LEU A 82 9.30 0.72 5.78
CA LEU A 82 8.38 -0.37 6.16
C LEU A 82 8.74 -1.68 5.46
N LYS A 83 9.22 -1.58 4.21
CA LYS A 83 9.72 -2.74 3.45
C LYS A 83 10.99 -3.31 4.04
N LEU A 84 11.91 -2.44 4.45
CA LEU A 84 13.18 -2.87 5.06
C LEU A 84 12.95 -3.68 6.34
N GLN A 85 11.89 -3.41 7.12
CA GLN A 85 11.56 -4.23 8.29
C GLN A 85 11.14 -5.66 7.96
N GLN A 86 10.77 -5.93 6.70
CA GLN A 86 10.31 -7.24 6.24
C GLN A 86 11.38 -8.01 5.44
N ILE A 87 12.55 -7.40 5.18
CA ILE A 87 13.69 -8.00 4.47
C ILE A 87 14.73 -8.45 5.48
#